data_AF-A0A2M8PMZ2-F1
#
_entry.id   AF-A0A2M8PMZ2-F1
#
_cell.length_a   1.000
_cell.length_b   1.000
_cell.length_c   1.000
_cell.angle_alpha   90.00
_cell.angle_beta   90.00
_cell.angle_gamma   90.00
#
_symmetry.space_group_name_H-M   'P 1'
#
loop_
_entity.id
_entity.type
_entity.pdbx_description
1 polymer ?
#
loop_
_entity_poly.entity_id
_entity_poly.type
_entity_poly.pdbx_seq_one_letter_code
_entity_poly.pdbx_strand_id
1 'polypeptide(L)'
;MHICYVDEAGCTGNLPSPKSPIQPCFVIAGIIIDQSALQLLTTDFLRLKRQFYPNALPPTAPYLEWIRHELKGAEIRRSIRGNSRRKRRHALGLLDKFVDLMRRHHVTLVGRLWVKGIGATFNGTSVYTSSMQSICKDFQQFLTEAQS
;
A
#
# COMPACT_ATOMS: atom_id res chain seq x y z
N MET A 1 -18.75 -9.93 -6.81
CA MET A 1 -19.04 -8.52 -6.44
C MET A 1 -17.71 -7.88 -6.14
N HIS A 2 -17.43 -6.69 -6.66
CA HIS A 2 -16.14 -6.04 -6.43
C HIS A 2 -16.22 -4.94 -5.37
N ILE A 3 -15.17 -4.83 -4.56
CA ILE A 3 -15.00 -3.81 -3.53
C ILE A 3 -13.76 -2.99 -3.89
N CYS A 4 -13.84 -1.67 -3.74
CA CYS A 4 -12.70 -0.77 -3.87
C CYS A 4 -12.37 -0.18 -2.49
N TYR A 5 -11.25 -0.60 -1.90
CA TYR A 5 -10.73 -0.01 -0.67
C TYR A 5 -9.80 1.14 -1.01
N VAL A 6 -10.04 2.32 -0.44
CA VAL A 6 -9.22 3.52 -0.72
C VAL A 6 -8.45 3.91 0.53
N ASP A 7 -7.18 4.20 0.35
CA ASP A 7 -6.28 4.66 1.41
C ASP A 7 -5.22 5.62 0.85
N GLU A 8 -4.57 6.37 1.74
CA GLU A 8 -3.53 7.32 1.39
C GLU A 8 -2.15 7.00 2.00
N ALA A 9 -1.12 7.48 1.33
CA ALA A 9 0.24 7.46 1.84
C ALA A 9 0.91 8.83 1.66
N GLY A 10 1.46 9.37 2.76
CA GLY A 10 2.12 10.67 2.79
C GLY A 10 1.30 11.69 3.56
N CYS A 11 1.57 12.98 3.33
CA CYS A 11 0.82 14.07 3.93
C CYS A 11 0.58 15.18 2.90
N THR A 12 -0.40 16.03 3.15
CA THR A 12 -0.71 17.21 2.32
C THR A 12 0.10 18.45 2.67
N GLY A 13 1.04 18.35 3.63
CA GLY A 13 1.92 19.46 3.99
C GLY A 13 2.89 19.85 2.87
N ASN A 14 3.21 21.15 2.79
CA ASN A 14 4.16 21.70 1.82
C ASN A 14 5.56 21.08 1.99
N LEU A 15 6.34 21.03 0.90
CA LEU A 15 7.73 20.60 0.93
C LEU A 15 8.65 21.83 0.93
N PRO A 16 9.13 22.32 2.10
CA PRO A 16 9.82 23.61 2.18
C PRO A 16 11.22 23.59 1.54
N SER A 17 11.90 22.45 1.54
CA SER A 17 13.25 22.33 0.98
C SER A 17 13.55 20.90 0.50
N PRO A 18 14.57 20.71 -0.36
CA PRO A 18 14.96 19.38 -0.83
C PRO A 18 15.48 18.46 0.30
N LYS A 19 15.92 19.06 1.43
CA LYS A 19 16.43 18.35 2.60
C LYS A 19 15.39 18.17 3.70
N SER A 20 14.15 18.59 3.45
CA SER A 20 13.06 18.44 4.41
C SER A 20 12.78 16.97 4.72
N PRO A 21 12.48 16.60 5.97
CA PRO A 21 12.04 15.26 6.32
C PRO A 21 10.61 14.94 5.85
N ILE A 22 9.89 15.92 5.29
CA ILE A 22 8.54 15.75 4.74
C ILE A 22 8.58 14.89 3.48
N GLN A 23 7.61 13.98 3.34
CA GLN A 23 7.53 13.10 2.19
C GLN A 23 7.29 13.92 0.91
N PRO A 24 8.08 13.71 -0.17
CA PRO A 24 7.96 14.46 -1.41
C PRO A 24 6.77 14.04 -2.26
N CYS A 25 6.16 12.90 -1.93
CA CYS A 25 5.01 12.34 -2.64
C CYS A 25 3.83 12.20 -1.69
N PHE A 26 2.64 12.44 -2.23
CA PHE A 26 1.36 12.08 -1.63
C PHE A 26 0.62 11.16 -2.61
N VAL A 27 0.14 10.03 -2.12
CA VAL A 27 -0.55 9.01 -2.94
C VAL A 27 -1.91 8.75 -2.34
N ILE A 28 -2.93 8.69 -3.19
CA ILE A 28 -4.22 8.08 -2.85
C ILE A 28 -4.40 6.91 -3.81
N ALA A 29 -4.61 5.72 -3.26
CA ALA A 29 -4.73 4.49 -4.03
C ALA A 29 -6.03 3.77 -3.69
N GLY A 30 -6.68 3.24 -4.73
CA GLY A 30 -7.78 2.29 -4.64
C GLY A 30 -7.27 0.88 -4.93
N ILE A 31 -7.67 -0.06 -4.09
CA ILE A 31 -7.42 -1.49 -4.24
C ILE A 31 -8.76 -2.15 -4.56
N ILE A 32 -8.88 -2.64 -5.79
CA ILE A 32 -10.08 -3.30 -6.30
C ILE A 32 -9.89 -4.81 -6.21
N ILE A 33 -10.83 -5.49 -5.58
CA ILE A 33 -10.81 -6.95 -5.40
C ILE A 33 -12.22 -7.53 -5.53
N ASP A 34 -12.34 -8.76 -6.05
CA ASP A 34 -13.57 -9.52 -5.88
C ASP A 34 -13.74 -9.93 -4.41
N GLN A 35 -14.93 -9.67 -3.86
CA GLN A 35 -15.27 -9.97 -2.48
C GLN A 35 -15.02 -11.43 -2.10
N SER A 36 -15.22 -12.39 -3.03
CA SER A 36 -14.98 -13.81 -2.79
C SER A 36 -13.50 -14.12 -2.54
N ALA A 37 -12.57 -13.32 -3.08
CA ALA A 37 -11.14 -13.48 -2.88
C ALA A 37 -10.63 -12.86 -1.57
N LEU A 38 -11.41 -11.99 -0.91
CA LEU A 38 -10.97 -11.20 0.25
C LEU A 38 -10.49 -12.07 1.43
N GLN A 39 -11.22 -13.14 1.74
CA GLN A 39 -10.87 -14.04 2.85
C GLN A 39 -9.55 -14.78 2.56
N LEU A 40 -9.39 -15.28 1.33
CA LEU A 40 -8.19 -15.99 0.91
C LEU A 40 -6.99 -15.05 0.85
N LEU A 41 -7.16 -13.84 0.28
CA LEU A 41 -6.13 -12.81 0.26
C LEU A 41 -5.65 -12.48 1.68
N THR A 42 -6.59 -12.25 2.61
CA THR A 42 -6.27 -11.93 4.00
C THR A 42 -5.47 -13.06 4.66
N THR A 43 -5.91 -14.30 4.48
CA THR A 43 -5.23 -15.49 5.02
C THR A 43 -3.81 -15.63 4.43
N ASP A 44 -3.67 -15.51 3.11
CA ASP A 44 -2.37 -15.58 2.46
C ASP A 44 -1.44 -14.44 2.89
N PHE A 45 -1.98 -13.25 3.14
CA PHE A 45 -1.20 -12.12 3.64
C PHE A 45 -0.70 -12.37 5.07
N LEU A 46 -1.54 -12.92 5.95
CA LEU A 46 -1.11 -13.33 7.30
C LEU A 46 -0.03 -14.42 7.25
N ARG A 47 -0.13 -15.39 6.33
CA ARG A 47 0.94 -16.39 6.10
C ARG A 47 2.24 -15.72 5.67
N LEU A 48 2.17 -14.76 4.75
CA LEU A 48 3.34 -14.01 4.28
C LEU A 48 4.01 -13.25 5.42
N LYS A 49 3.23 -12.60 6.30
CA LYS A 49 3.76 -11.92 7.49
C LYS A 49 4.52 -12.88 8.40
N ARG A 50 3.95 -14.06 8.66
CA ARG A 50 4.59 -15.12 9.47
C ARG A 50 5.88 -15.64 8.84
N GLN A 51 5.89 -15.82 7.52
CA GLN A 51 7.06 -16.32 6.80
C GLN A 51 8.25 -15.36 6.91
N PHE A 52 8.00 -14.05 6.75
CA PHE A 52 9.06 -13.05 6.78
C PHE A 52 9.42 -12.62 8.21
N TYR A 53 8.45 -12.57 9.11
CA TYR A 53 8.67 -12.14 10.49
C TYR A 53 8.24 -13.22 11.49
N PRO A 54 8.81 -14.44 11.45
CA PRO A 54 8.33 -15.57 12.27
C PRO A 54 8.38 -15.30 13.79
N ASN A 55 9.25 -14.38 14.21
CA ASN A 55 9.45 -14.01 15.61
C ASN A 55 8.80 -12.65 15.98
N ALA A 56 7.92 -12.11 15.13
CA ALA A 56 7.22 -10.85 15.42
C ALA A 56 6.17 -10.98 16.53
N LEU A 57 5.61 -12.17 16.72
CA LEU A 57 4.68 -12.50 17.80
C LEU A 57 5.16 -13.77 18.51
N PRO A 58 4.73 -14.01 19.76
CA PRO A 58 5.01 -15.25 20.47
C PRO A 58 4.52 -16.48 19.68
N PRO A 59 5.19 -17.64 19.80
CA PRO A 59 4.76 -18.88 19.13
C PRO A 59 3.32 -19.32 19.48
N THR A 60 2.83 -18.90 20.65
CA THR A 60 1.48 -19.18 21.16
C THR A 60 0.41 -18.22 20.67
N ALA A 61 0.79 -17.15 19.95
CA ALA A 61 -0.15 -16.15 19.46
C ALA A 61 -1.17 -16.76 18.47
N PRO A 62 -2.48 -16.55 18.69
CA PRO A 62 -3.51 -16.98 17.75
C PRO A 62 -3.24 -16.45 16.34
N TYR A 63 -3.62 -17.23 15.33
CA TYR A 63 -3.33 -16.88 13.94
C TYR A 63 -3.91 -15.51 13.53
N LEU A 64 -5.10 -15.18 13.99
CA LEU A 64 -5.74 -13.89 13.70
C LEU A 64 -5.06 -12.71 14.41
N GLU A 65 -4.28 -12.93 15.47
CA GLU A 65 -3.54 -11.86 16.14
C GLU A 65 -2.51 -11.21 15.20
N TRP A 66 -2.03 -11.96 14.21
CA TRP A 66 -1.15 -11.45 13.17
C TRP A 66 -1.77 -10.30 12.37
N ILE A 67 -3.09 -10.11 12.37
CA ILE A 67 -3.71 -8.95 11.71
C ILE A 67 -3.26 -7.64 12.37
N ARG A 68 -3.05 -7.64 13.69
CA ARG A 68 -2.68 -6.45 14.49
C ARG A 68 -1.20 -6.08 14.36
N HIS A 69 -0.35 -7.01 13.91
CA HIS A 69 1.06 -6.76 13.74
C HIS A 69 1.31 -5.87 12.51
N GLU A 70 1.42 -4.57 12.68
CA GLU A 70 1.59 -3.65 11.55
C GLU A 70 2.99 -3.71 10.93
N LEU A 71 3.07 -3.81 9.60
CA LEU A 71 4.33 -3.69 8.85
C LEU A 71 4.47 -2.27 8.30
N LYS A 72 5.32 -1.46 8.93
CA LYS A 72 5.50 -0.05 8.54
C LYS A 72 6.33 0.07 7.25
N GLY A 73 5.74 0.62 6.20
CA GLY A 73 6.44 0.86 4.92
C GLY A 73 7.71 1.73 5.04
N ALA A 74 7.77 2.63 6.03
CA ALA A 74 8.97 3.41 6.31
C ALA A 74 10.17 2.54 6.73
N GLU A 75 9.93 1.46 7.47
CA GLU A 75 10.96 0.52 7.92
C GLU A 75 11.45 -0.36 6.77
N ILE A 76 10.53 -0.79 5.89
CA ILE A 76 10.87 -1.51 4.66
C ILE A 76 11.78 -0.65 3.79
N ARG A 77 11.39 0.61 3.53
CA ARG A 77 12.22 1.58 2.78
C ARG A 77 13.57 1.83 3.44
N ARG A 78 13.62 1.97 4.76
CA ARG A 78 14.87 2.12 5.52
C ARG A 78 15.77 0.90 5.34
N SER A 79 15.21 -0.30 5.37
CA SER A 79 15.95 -1.56 5.19
C SER A 79 16.51 -1.70 3.78
N ILE A 80 15.81 -1.20 2.76
CA ILE A 80 16.27 -1.17 1.37
C ILE A 80 17.43 -0.19 1.18
N ARG A 81 17.35 1.01 1.78
CA ARG A 81 18.39 2.05 1.67
C ARG A 81 19.58 1.85 2.60
N GLY A 82 19.48 0.95 3.58
CA GLY A 82 20.55 0.70 4.54
C GLY A 82 21.72 -0.12 3.99
N ASN A 83 22.82 -0.15 4.73
CA ASN A 83 24.06 -0.82 4.31
C ASN A 83 24.04 -2.36 4.45
N SER A 84 23.03 -2.93 5.12
CA SER A 84 22.97 -4.38 5.33
C SER A 84 22.36 -5.09 4.11
N ARG A 85 23.19 -5.83 3.37
CA ARG A 85 22.75 -6.69 2.25
C ARG A 85 21.66 -7.68 2.66
N ARG A 86 21.74 -8.24 3.89
CA ARG A 86 20.75 -9.17 4.43
C ARG A 86 19.39 -8.48 4.61
N LYS A 87 19.34 -7.32 5.28
CA LYS A 87 18.09 -6.56 5.49
C LYS A 87 17.49 -6.10 4.16
N ARG A 88 18.32 -5.65 3.22
CA ARG A 88 17.88 -5.26 1.88
C ARG A 88 17.25 -6.43 1.12
N ARG A 89 17.90 -7.60 1.11
CA ARG A 89 17.37 -8.83 0.47
C ARG A 89 16.04 -9.25 1.11
N HIS A 90 15.97 -9.22 2.43
CA HIS A 90 14.74 -9.54 3.16
C HIS A 90 13.58 -8.62 2.78
N ALA A 91 13.80 -7.30 2.80
CA ALA A 91 12.78 -6.31 2.44
C ALA A 91 12.33 -6.41 0.98
N LEU A 92 13.27 -6.62 0.04
CA LEU A 92 12.92 -6.82 -1.37
C LEU A 92 12.17 -8.13 -1.59
N GLY A 93 12.56 -9.22 -0.93
CA GLY A 93 11.86 -10.50 -1.01
C GLY A 93 10.43 -10.42 -0.45
N LEU A 94 10.20 -9.63 0.60
CA LEU A 94 8.86 -9.38 1.12
C LEU A 94 8.00 -8.66 0.08
N LEU A 95 8.54 -7.59 -0.53
CA LEU A 95 7.82 -6.82 -1.55
C LEU A 95 7.51 -7.64 -2.80
N ASP A 96 8.47 -8.45 -3.26
CA ASP A 96 8.28 -9.37 -4.37
C ASP A 96 7.13 -10.34 -4.11
N LYS A 97 7.14 -11.02 -2.96
CA LYS A 97 6.08 -11.95 -2.58
C LYS A 97 4.74 -11.27 -2.30
N PHE A 98 4.75 -10.03 -1.85
CA PHE A 98 3.54 -9.23 -1.68
C PHE A 98 2.91 -8.89 -3.04
N VAL A 99 3.70 -8.49 -4.03
CA VAL A 99 3.22 -8.24 -5.40
C VAL A 99 2.71 -9.54 -6.04
N ASP A 100 3.42 -10.66 -5.87
CA ASP A 100 2.96 -11.98 -6.31
C ASP A 100 1.60 -12.34 -5.70
N LEU A 101 1.42 -12.09 -4.42
CA LEU A 101 0.18 -12.33 -3.70
C LEU A 101 -0.97 -11.48 -4.26
N MET A 102 -0.74 -10.19 -4.52
CA MET A 102 -1.75 -9.32 -5.14
C MET A 102 -2.14 -9.82 -6.54
N ARG A 103 -1.17 -10.26 -7.34
CA ARG A 103 -1.41 -10.83 -8.68
C ARG A 103 -2.23 -12.12 -8.62
N ARG A 104 -1.89 -13.05 -7.71
CA ARG A 104 -2.61 -14.33 -7.55
C ARG A 104 -4.08 -14.15 -7.19
N HIS A 105 -4.42 -13.09 -6.48
CA HIS A 105 -5.79 -12.76 -6.07
C HIS A 105 -6.46 -11.75 -7.03
N HIS A 106 -5.90 -11.55 -8.23
CA HIS A 106 -6.43 -10.67 -9.27
C HIS A 106 -6.74 -9.25 -8.78
N VAL A 107 -5.92 -8.73 -7.87
CA VAL A 107 -6.11 -7.40 -7.32
C VAL A 107 -5.72 -6.35 -8.36
N THR A 108 -6.62 -5.40 -8.61
CA THR A 108 -6.37 -4.26 -9.49
C THR A 108 -6.08 -3.02 -8.65
N LEU A 109 -5.05 -2.27 -9.02
CA LEU A 109 -4.63 -1.08 -8.29
C LEU A 109 -4.86 0.15 -9.16
N VAL A 110 -5.63 1.10 -8.62
CA VAL A 110 -5.89 2.41 -9.23
C VAL A 110 -5.38 3.49 -8.27
N GLY A 111 -5.08 4.69 -8.75
CA GLY A 111 -4.64 5.74 -7.84
C GLY A 111 -4.05 6.95 -8.53
N ARG A 112 -3.68 7.94 -7.71
CA ARG A 112 -3.02 9.16 -8.14
C ARG A 112 -1.80 9.42 -7.25
N LEU A 113 -0.67 9.72 -7.91
CA LEU A 113 0.59 10.10 -7.28
C LEU A 113 0.80 11.59 -7.52
N TRP A 114 0.90 12.35 -6.43
CA TRP A 114 1.19 13.78 -6.46
C TRP A 114 2.61 14.01 -5.96
N VAL A 115 3.45 14.59 -6.80
CA VAL A 115 4.80 15.02 -6.43
C VAL A 115 4.74 16.48 -6.01
N LYS A 116 5.22 16.78 -4.79
CA LYS A 116 5.21 18.13 -4.24
C LYS A 116 6.29 18.98 -4.87
N GLY A 117 5.94 20.20 -5.29
CA GLY A 117 6.91 21.22 -5.65
C GLY A 117 7.69 21.70 -4.41
N ILE A 118 8.98 21.95 -4.55
CA ILE A 118 9.83 22.47 -3.47
C ILE A 118 9.52 23.97 -3.30
N GLY A 119 9.18 24.38 -2.08
CA GLY A 119 8.75 25.74 -1.76
C GLY A 119 7.37 26.13 -2.30
N ALA A 120 6.72 25.23 -3.04
CA ALA A 120 5.39 25.46 -3.60
C ALA A 120 4.29 25.14 -2.59
N THR A 121 3.13 25.77 -2.76
CA THR A 121 1.93 25.43 -2.00
C THR A 121 1.35 24.11 -2.49
N PHE A 122 0.88 23.29 -1.55
CA PHE A 122 0.20 22.04 -1.83
C PHE A 122 -1.24 22.13 -1.31
N ASN A 123 -2.20 22.30 -2.22
CA ASN A 123 -3.61 22.37 -1.86
C ASN A 123 -4.15 20.95 -1.62
N GLY A 124 -4.08 20.50 -0.36
CA GLY A 124 -4.54 19.17 0.05
C GLY A 124 -5.98 18.88 -0.32
N THR A 125 -6.90 19.84 -0.15
CA THR A 125 -8.32 19.65 -0.45
C THR A 125 -8.54 19.37 -1.93
N SER A 126 -7.97 20.20 -2.81
CA SER A 126 -8.11 20.02 -4.26
C SER A 126 -7.51 18.68 -4.72
N VAL A 127 -6.35 18.31 -4.17
CA VAL A 127 -5.66 17.05 -4.47
C VAL A 127 -6.51 15.86 -4.05
N TYR A 128 -7.06 15.87 -2.84
CA TYR A 128 -7.88 14.77 -2.33
C TYR A 128 -9.17 14.62 -3.15
N THR A 129 -9.90 15.72 -3.37
CA THR A 129 -11.16 15.71 -4.13
C THR A 129 -10.96 15.19 -5.56
N SER A 130 -9.98 15.72 -6.29
CA SER A 130 -9.72 15.30 -7.67
C SER A 130 -9.25 13.85 -7.78
N SER A 131 -8.47 13.38 -6.80
CA SER A 131 -8.01 11.99 -6.74
C SER A 131 -9.15 11.03 -6.45
N MET A 132 -10.05 11.38 -5.52
CA MET A 132 -11.22 10.56 -5.23
C MET A 132 -12.16 10.46 -6.42
N GLN A 133 -12.47 11.58 -7.09
CA GLN A 133 -13.28 11.59 -8.31
C GLN A 133 -12.67 10.70 -9.40
N SER A 134 -11.35 10.79 -9.57
CA SER A 134 -10.57 9.94 -10.47
C SER A 134 -10.70 8.45 -10.12
N ILE A 135 -10.48 8.07 -8.86
CA ILE A 135 -10.56 6.68 -8.41
C ILE A 135 -11.98 6.12 -8.57
N CYS A 136 -13.02 6.92 -8.27
CA CYS A 136 -14.40 6.52 -8.49
C CYS A 136 -14.70 6.26 -9.98
N LYS A 137 -14.17 7.11 -10.87
CA LYS A 137 -14.29 6.91 -12.32
C LYS A 137 -13.57 5.64 -12.78
N ASP A 138 -12.33 5.45 -12.33
CA ASP A 138 -11.52 4.28 -12.68
C ASP A 138 -12.19 2.97 -12.16
N PHE A 139 -12.79 3.01 -10.96
CA PHE A 139 -13.55 1.87 -10.42
C PHE A 139 -14.83 1.60 -11.21
N GLN A 140 -15.57 2.64 -11.61
CA GLN A 140 -16.75 2.48 -12.46
C GLN A 140 -16.39 1.87 -13.82
N GLN A 141 -15.30 2.32 -14.43
CA GLN A 141 -14.80 1.74 -15.68
C GLN A 141 -14.47 0.26 -15.51
N PHE A 142 -13.74 -0.10 -14.44
CA PHE A 142 -13.43 -1.49 -14.11
C PHE A 142 -14.71 -2.35 -13.99
N LEU A 143 -15.75 -1.84 -13.32
CA LEU A 143 -17.02 -2.57 -13.16
C LEU A 143 -17.73 -2.80 -14.49
N THR A 144 -17.70 -1.82 -15.40
CA THR A 144 -18.30 -1.94 -16.74
C THR A 144 -17.55 -2.95 -17.61
N GLU A 145 -16.22 -2.93 -17.57
CA GLU A 145 -15.38 -3.89 -18.30
C GLU A 145 -15.57 -5.32 -17.78
N ALA A 146 -15.74 -5.51 -16.48
CA ALA A 146 -15.96 -6.84 -15.88
C ALA A 146 -17.36 -7.44 -16.15
N GLN A 147 -18.30 -6.65 -16.66
CA GLN A 147 -19.66 -7.08 -17.04
C GLN A 147 -19.80 -7.36 -18.54
N SER A 148 -18.80 -7.00 -19.34
CA SER A 148 -18.76 -7.18 -20.80
C SER A 148 -18.15 -8.54 -21.15
#